data_AF-Q9EP48-F1
#
_entry.id   AF-Q9EP48-F1
#
_cell.length_a   1.000
_cell.length_b   1.000
_cell.length_c   1.000
_cell.angle_alpha   90.00
_cell.angle_beta   90.00
_cell.angle_gamma   90.00
#
_symmetry.space_group_name_H-M   'P 1'
#
loop_
_entity.id
_entity.type
_entity.pdbx_description
1 polymer ?
#
loop_
_entity_poly.entity_id
_entity_poly.type
_entity_poly.pdbx_seq_one_letter_code
_entity_poly.pdbx_strand_id
1 'polypeptide(L)' 'MSKTFKLHSEFKPAGDQPEAIRKLEEGLEDGLAHQTLL' A
#
# COMPACT_ATOMS: atom_id res chain seq x y z
N MET A 1 6.89 -9.71 -19.05
CA MET A 1 6.25 -10.17 -17.79
C MET A 1 6.92 -9.45 -16.63
N SER A 2 6.19 -8.61 -15.90
CA SER A 2 6.71 -7.98 -14.68
C SER A 2 6.91 -9.06 -13.62
N LYS A 3 8.09 -9.11 -13.01
CA LYS A 3 8.36 -9.98 -11.87
C LYS A 3 7.44 -9.58 -10.72
N THR A 4 6.75 -10.54 -10.11
CA THR A 4 5.92 -10.30 -8.92
C THR A 4 6.78 -9.71 -7.80
N PHE A 5 6.34 -8.59 -7.23
CA PHE A 5 6.99 -8.02 -6.06
C PHE A 5 6.73 -8.92 -4.85
N LYS A 6 7.78 -9.29 -4.12
CA LYS A 6 7.68 -10.11 -2.90
C LYS A 6 8.28 -9.32 -1.73
N LEU A 7 7.43 -8.91 -0.80
CA LEU A 7 7.84 -8.21 0.41
C LEU A 7 8.51 -9.19 1.38
N HIS A 8 9.66 -8.80 1.93
CA HIS A 8 10.35 -9.48 3.02
C HIS A 8 10.44 -8.54 4.22
N SER A 9 9.86 -8.93 5.36
CA SER A 9 9.87 -8.16 6.60
C SER A 9 9.76 -9.11 7.79
N GLU A 10 10.48 -8.81 8.87
CA GLU A 10 10.32 -9.50 10.17
C GLU A 10 9.11 -8.97 10.95
N PHE A 11 8.59 -7.81 10.56
CA PHE A 11 7.48 -7.13 11.22
C PHE A 11 6.21 -7.14 10.36
N LYS A 12 5.08 -7.30 11.04
CA LYS A 12 3.76 -7.10 10.44
C LYS A 12 3.37 -5.63 10.51
N PRO A 13 2.55 -5.13 9.57
CA PRO A 13 1.95 -3.80 9.70
C PRO A 13 1.22 -3.67 11.04
N ALA A 14 1.44 -2.55 11.72
CA ALA A 14 0.90 -2.29 13.06
C ALA A 14 0.49 -0.83 13.22
N GLY A 15 -0.29 -0.52 14.27
CA GLY A 15 -0.93 0.79 14.42
C GLY A 15 -1.85 1.07 13.24
N ASP A 16 -1.75 2.26 12.66
CA ASP A 16 -2.59 2.69 11.53
C ASP A 16 -2.03 2.27 10.16
N GLN A 17 -0.89 1.59 10.12
CA GLN A 17 -0.27 1.13 8.87
C GLN A 17 -1.18 0.23 8.02
N PRO A 18 -1.94 -0.75 8.57
CA PRO A 18 -2.83 -1.57 7.74
C PRO A 18 -3.89 -0.74 7.01
N GLU A 19 -4.45 0.27 7.66
CA GLU A 19 -5.48 1.13 7.07
C GLU A 19 -4.86 2.07 6.03
N ALA A 20 -3.70 2.65 6.33
CA ALA A 20 -2.93 3.47 5.39
C ALA A 20 -2.61 2.72 4.09
N ILE A 21 -2.12 1.48 4.19
CA ILE A 21 -1.81 0.64 3.03
C ILE A 21 -3.07 0.43 2.18
N ARG A 22 -4.18 0.05 2.82
CA ARG A 22 -5.45 -0.20 2.14
C ARG A 22 -5.95 1.04 1.38
N LYS A 23 -5.93 2.22 2.01
CA LYS A 23 -6.39 3.47 1.36
C LYS A 23 -5.55 3.83 0.15
N LEU A 24 -4.23 3.64 0.24
CA LEU A 24 -3.33 3.92 -0.88
C LEU A 24 -3.52 2.92 -2.03
N GLU A 25 -3.74 1.64 -1.71
CA GLU A 25 -4.05 0.60 -2.69
C GLU A 25 -5.36 0.90 -3.43
N GLU A 26 -6.45 1.18 -2.69
CA GLU A 26 -7.75 1.57 -3.27
C GLU A 26 -7.60 2.81 -4.18
N GLY A 27 -6.86 3.84 -3.75
CA GLY A 27 -6.63 5.01 -4.59
C GLY A 27 -5.84 4.73 -5.88
N LEU A 28 -4.96 3.72 -5.89
CA LEU A 28 -4.28 3.30 -7.12
C LEU A 28 -5.24 2.56 -8.06
N GLU A 29 -6.10 1.71 -7.52
CA GLU A 29 -7.13 0.99 -8.28
C GLU A 29 -8.17 1.96 -8.89
N ASP A 30 -8.51 3.03 -8.16
CA ASP A 30 -9.40 4.11 -8.62
C ASP A 30 -8.74 5.06 -9.64
N GLY A 31 -7.43 4.90 -9.90
CA GLY A 31 -6.70 5.70 -10.88
C GLY A 31 -6.34 7.11 -10.40
N LEU A 32 -6.24 7.33 -9.08
CA LEU A 32 -5.83 8.62 -8.52
C LEU A 32 -4.37 8.93 -8.89
N ALA A 33 -4.15 10.05 -9.58
CA ALA A 33 -2.81 10.50 -9.97
C ALA A 33 -1.98 11.01 -8.77
N HIS A 34 -2.64 11.52 -7.73
CA HIS A 34 -2.01 12.08 -6.54
C HIS A 34 -2.74 11.61 -5.29
N GLN A 35 -1.98 11.15 -4.30
CA GLN A 35 -2.47 10.71 -3.00
C GLN A 35 -1.57 11.29 -1.90
N THR A 36 -2.14 11.59 -0.74
CA THR A 36 -1.40 12.05 0.44
C THR A 36 -1.64 11.08 1.57
N LEU A 37 -0.54 10.55 2.13
CA LEU A 37 -0.59 9.79 3.36
C LEU A 37 -0.35 10.75 4.52
N LEU A 38 -1.35 10.89 5.40
CA LEU A 38 -1.32 11.75 6.59
C LEU A 38 -0.98 10.94 7.84
#